data_AF-A0A085ESM2-F1
#
_entry.id   AF-A0A085ESM2-F1
#
_cell.length_a   1.000
_cell.length_b   1.000
_cell.length_c   1.000
_cell.angle_alpha   90.00
_cell.angle_beta   90.00
_cell.angle_gamma   90.00
#
_symmetry.space_group_name_H-M   'P 1'
#
loop_
_entity.id
_entity.type
_entity.pdbx_description
1 polymer ?
#
loop_
_entity_poly.entity_id
_entity_poly.type
_entity_poly.pdbx_seq_one_letter_code
_entity_poly.pdbx_strand_id
1 'polypeptide(L)'
;MLNFQQAEPVSTAVPLVVDLDGTLTLTDTLVESVVLLARQSPSSLLRLPFWLLRGREALKSEIARRVEVPAAQLPYREELLDYLRAEKAAGREIVLATAAHRKIADGVAAHLGLFDRVLATDETRNLKGSNKLAAIREEVGPEFAYAGDSPADLAVWKGAQAALLVGASESLARRVRKEHVVEKEFARPAAGLRVWRKALRVHQWAKNVLLFVPMLTAFSFAPADIATMLLAFLCFSLAASATYIANDLWDLGNDRQHPRKRLRPFASGVLPITSGVAAAAGLMAVAFGLAVLGVNAGFAAMLLAYVVMTTTYSWSLKEYVLVDVMALSILYTMRIVTGSVAVGIETSSWLLAFSLFVFLSLALVKRCSELKALQGSGGNSTRGRDYRVSDLAVLWPMGLASAMSAVVVFGLYIHAPETQARYATPTLLWAAVALLIYWLGRLWIKTGRDEMDDDPVLYALKDRGSRLVVIAMGVVMGCAYFFDLAAIF
;
A
#
# COMPACT_ATOMS: atom_id res chain seq x y z
N MET A 1 51.01 20.85 -3.67
CA MET A 1 50.57 20.91 -2.26
C MET A 1 49.58 22.06 -2.12
N LEU A 2 48.29 21.77 -2.21
CA LEU A 2 47.22 22.74 -1.92
C LEU A 2 46.70 22.38 -0.53
N ASN A 3 46.91 23.29 0.43
CA ASN A 3 46.47 23.15 1.82
C ASN A 3 44.95 22.99 1.85
N PHE A 4 44.48 21.79 2.21
CA PHE A 4 43.16 21.64 2.81
C PHE A 4 43.26 22.23 4.21
N GLN A 5 42.82 23.47 4.40
CA GLN A 5 42.49 23.96 5.73
C GLN A 5 41.42 23.02 6.30
N GLN A 6 41.82 22.23 7.30
CA GLN A 6 40.88 21.60 8.22
C GLN A 6 40.10 22.75 8.87
N ALA A 7 38.80 22.82 8.62
CA ALA A 7 37.92 23.75 9.29
C ALA A 7 37.95 23.45 10.80
N GLU A 8 38.17 24.48 11.62
CA GLU A 8 38.01 24.39 13.07
C GLU A 8 36.59 23.88 13.42
N PRO A 9 36.44 23.08 14.48
CA PRO A 9 35.11 22.66 14.93
C PRO A 9 34.28 23.90 15.26
N VAL A 10 33.18 24.10 14.52
CA VAL A 10 32.20 25.16 14.80
C VAL A 10 31.76 25.00 16.24
N SER A 11 32.03 26.03 17.05
CA SER A 11 31.64 26.09 18.45
C SER A 11 30.16 25.79 18.61
N THR A 12 29.80 24.96 19.60
CA THR A 12 28.43 24.68 20.05
C THR A 12 27.68 25.93 20.55
N ALA A 13 28.23 27.14 20.37
CA ALA A 13 27.73 28.40 20.91
C ALA A 13 26.59 29.04 20.11
N VAL A 14 26.43 28.75 18.81
CA VAL A 14 25.35 29.38 18.02
C VAL A 14 24.06 28.56 18.03
N PRO A 15 22.87 29.20 18.11
CA PRO A 15 21.60 28.51 18.04
C PRO A 15 21.47 27.62 16.79
N LEU A 16 20.90 26.43 16.97
CA LEU A 16 20.61 25.50 15.88
C LEU A 16 19.16 25.65 15.44
N VAL A 17 18.97 26.15 14.23
CA VAL A 17 17.66 26.31 13.60
C VAL A 17 17.36 25.11 12.72
N VAL A 18 16.20 24.50 12.87
CA VAL A 18 15.82 23.23 12.24
C VAL A 18 14.53 23.39 11.44
N ASP A 19 14.53 22.96 10.18
CA ASP A 19 13.29 22.87 9.39
C ASP A 19 12.44 21.64 9.75
N LEU A 20 11.13 21.69 9.48
CA LEU A 20 10.20 20.61 9.81
C LEU A 20 10.03 19.59 8.68
N ASP A 21 9.49 20.05 7.55
CA ASP A 21 9.08 19.20 6.43
C ASP A 21 10.32 18.75 5.66
N GLY A 22 10.45 17.45 5.36
CA GLY A 22 11.63 16.87 4.69
C GLY A 22 12.91 16.77 5.55
N THR A 23 13.04 17.64 6.55
CA THR A 23 14.17 17.72 7.47
C THR A 23 13.91 16.90 8.75
N LEU A 24 13.14 17.44 9.71
CA LEU A 24 12.79 16.75 10.97
C LEU A 24 11.84 15.56 10.74
N THR A 25 10.88 15.76 9.85
CA THR A 25 9.95 14.72 9.39
C THR A 25 10.34 14.25 7.99
N LEU A 26 10.14 12.95 7.70
CA LEU A 26 10.40 12.36 6.38
C LEU A 26 9.29 12.69 5.36
N THR A 27 8.31 13.50 5.74
CA THR A 27 7.12 13.81 4.95
C THR A 27 6.94 15.32 4.85
N ASP A 28 5.96 15.73 4.04
CA ASP A 28 5.51 17.11 3.96
C ASP A 28 4.15 17.20 4.66
N THR A 29 4.09 17.96 5.76
CA THR A 29 2.90 18.07 6.60
C THR A 29 1.72 18.75 5.91
N LEU A 30 1.95 19.58 4.88
CA LEU A 30 0.87 20.12 4.05
C LEU A 30 0.25 19.00 3.19
N VAL A 31 1.08 18.15 2.58
CA VAL A 31 0.59 17.01 1.79
C VAL A 31 -0.15 16.00 2.67
N GLU A 32 0.35 15.71 3.87
CA GLU A 32 -0.34 14.91 4.88
C GLU A 32 -1.73 15.48 5.20
N SER A 33 -1.78 16.79 5.44
CA SER A 33 -3.02 17.49 5.77
C SER A 33 -4.03 17.42 4.62
N VAL A 34 -3.59 17.50 3.36
CA VAL A 34 -4.46 17.33 2.19
C VAL A 34 -5.01 15.90 2.10
N VAL A 35 -4.20 14.87 2.37
CA VAL A 35 -4.68 13.47 2.41
C VAL A 35 -5.68 13.25 3.54
N LEU A 36 -5.44 13.81 4.72
CA LEU A 36 -6.41 13.77 5.82
C LEU A 36 -7.70 14.50 5.48
N LEU A 37 -7.60 15.65 4.80
CA LEU A 37 -8.76 16.42 4.34
C LEU A 37 -9.57 15.63 3.32
N ALA A 38 -8.90 14.96 2.38
CA ALA A 38 -9.54 14.08 1.41
C ALA A 38 -10.37 12.98 2.08
N ARG A 39 -9.88 12.43 3.19
CA ARG A 39 -10.54 11.37 3.94
C ARG A 39 -11.70 11.87 4.83
N GLN A 40 -11.52 12.99 5.51
CA GLN A 40 -12.50 13.51 6.47
C GLN A 40 -13.58 14.37 5.81
N SER A 41 -13.22 15.09 4.73
CA SER A 41 -14.12 16.00 4.01
C SER A 41 -13.77 16.03 2.52
N PRO A 42 -14.13 14.99 1.75
CA PRO A 42 -13.79 14.90 0.31
C PRO A 42 -14.26 16.12 -0.50
N SER A 43 -15.42 16.71 -0.15
CA SER A 43 -15.97 17.89 -0.82
C SER A 43 -15.10 19.14 -0.64
N SER A 44 -14.29 19.21 0.43
CA SER A 44 -13.36 20.31 0.66
C SER A 44 -12.20 20.32 -0.34
N LEU A 45 -11.90 19.20 -1.01
CA LEU A 45 -10.87 19.15 -2.05
C LEU A 45 -11.20 20.06 -3.25
N LEU A 46 -12.48 20.20 -3.58
CA LEU A 46 -12.94 21.08 -4.65
C LEU A 46 -12.69 22.57 -4.33
N ARG A 47 -12.45 22.90 -3.06
CA ARG A 47 -12.19 24.27 -2.59
C ARG A 47 -10.71 24.64 -2.61
N LEU A 48 -9.80 23.67 -2.74
CA LEU A 48 -8.35 23.91 -2.74
C LEU A 48 -7.90 24.96 -3.77
N PRO A 49 -8.40 24.98 -5.04
CA PRO A 49 -8.01 26.00 -6.00
C PRO A 49 -8.41 27.41 -5.55
N PHE A 50 -9.61 27.56 -4.98
CA PHE A 50 -10.12 28.85 -4.50
C PHE A 50 -9.33 29.37 -3.30
N TRP A 51 -8.87 28.48 -2.41
CA TRP A 51 -8.01 28.87 -1.31
C TRP A 51 -6.61 29.25 -1.79
N LEU A 52 -6.07 28.53 -2.77
CA LEU A 52 -4.78 28.86 -3.37
C LEU A 52 -4.79 30.20 -4.11
N LEU A 53 -5.90 30.56 -4.76
CA LEU A 53 -6.10 31.88 -5.39
C LEU A 53 -6.04 33.04 -4.38
N ARG A 54 -6.32 32.78 -3.10
CA ARG A 54 -6.19 33.75 -2.00
C ARG A 54 -4.79 33.79 -1.38
N GLY A 55 -3.86 32.96 -1.85
CA GLY A 55 -2.50 32.87 -1.31
C GLY A 55 -2.16 31.50 -0.72
N ARG A 56 -0.86 31.24 -0.51
CA ARG A 56 -0.39 29.95 0.03
C ARG A 56 -0.63 29.83 1.53
N GLU A 57 -0.54 30.95 2.23
CA GLU A 57 -0.91 31.14 3.63
C GLU A 57 -2.40 30.84 3.83
N ALA A 58 -3.29 31.43 3.04
CA ALA A 58 -4.73 31.16 3.09
C ALA A 58 -5.05 29.67 2.87
N LEU A 59 -4.40 29.02 1.90
CA LEU A 59 -4.52 27.58 1.69
C LEU A 59 -4.14 26.77 2.93
N LYS A 60 -2.97 27.06 3.52
CA LYS A 60 -2.47 26.35 4.71
C LYS A 60 -3.38 26.55 5.91
N SER A 61 -3.85 27.78 6.14
CA SER A 61 -4.75 28.12 7.24
C SER A 61 -6.12 27.44 7.08
N GLU A 62 -6.73 27.47 5.89
CA GLU A 62 -8.01 26.79 5.64
C GLU A 62 -7.91 25.26 5.84
N ILE A 63 -6.79 24.65 5.46
CA ILE A 63 -6.54 23.22 5.71
C ILE A 63 -6.37 22.97 7.21
N ALA A 64 -5.49 23.72 7.90
CA ALA A 64 -5.20 23.53 9.33
C ALA A 64 -6.41 23.78 10.27
N ARG A 65 -7.38 24.58 9.82
CA ARG A 65 -8.66 24.76 10.52
C ARG A 65 -9.56 23.52 10.45
N ARG A 66 -9.45 22.71 9.40
CA ARG A 66 -10.35 21.56 9.14
C ARG A 66 -9.78 20.22 9.56
N VAL A 67 -8.47 20.08 9.53
CA VAL A 67 -7.79 18.83 9.89
C VAL A 67 -6.72 19.07 10.94
N GLU A 68 -6.49 18.04 11.74
CA GLU A 68 -5.43 18.00 12.72
C GLU A 68 -4.49 16.85 12.39
N VAL A 69 -3.21 17.17 12.20
CA VAL A 69 -2.16 16.18 11.97
C VAL A 69 -1.63 15.76 13.34
N PRO A 70 -1.83 14.51 13.76
CA PRO A 70 -1.33 14.05 15.06
C PRO A 70 0.20 13.97 15.04
N ALA A 71 0.85 14.90 15.76
CA ALA A 71 2.31 15.01 15.79
C ALA A 71 3.01 13.68 16.15
N ALA A 72 2.47 12.95 17.12
CA ALA A 72 2.99 11.63 17.54
C ALA A 72 3.00 10.56 16.44
N GLN A 73 2.29 10.77 15.34
CA GLN A 73 2.22 9.83 14.21
C GLN A 73 2.99 10.35 12.99
N LEU A 74 3.76 11.44 13.10
CA LEU A 74 4.61 11.86 12.00
C LEU A 74 5.85 10.95 11.90
N PRO A 75 6.30 10.62 10.68
CA PRO A 75 7.50 9.82 10.49
C PRO A 75 8.72 10.71 10.73
N TYR A 76 9.24 10.71 11.96
CA TYR A 76 10.42 11.49 12.32
C TYR A 76 11.72 10.82 11.86
N ARG A 77 12.74 11.64 11.65
CA ARG A 77 14.11 11.17 11.43
C ARG A 77 14.79 10.96 12.78
N GLU A 78 14.74 9.73 13.29
CA GLU A 78 15.27 9.39 14.61
C GLU A 78 16.74 9.79 14.81
N GLU A 79 17.60 9.57 13.81
CA GLU A 79 19.02 9.97 13.88
C GLU A 79 19.21 11.48 14.11
N LEU A 80 18.37 12.31 13.51
CA LEU A 80 18.40 13.75 13.72
C LEU A 80 17.82 14.11 15.10
N LEU A 81 16.73 13.46 15.52
CA LEU A 81 16.17 13.70 16.87
C LEU A 81 17.18 13.36 17.97
N ASP A 82 17.93 12.27 17.83
CA ASP A 82 18.97 11.88 18.78
C ASP A 82 20.11 12.90 18.80
N TYR A 83 20.50 13.42 17.64
CA TYR A 83 21.46 14.52 17.55
C TYR A 83 20.97 15.80 18.24
N LEU A 84 19.73 16.22 17.96
CA LEU A 84 19.13 17.42 18.57
C LEU A 84 19.01 17.27 20.09
N ARG A 85 18.65 16.09 20.60
CA ARG A 85 18.63 15.80 22.04
C ARG A 85 20.02 15.97 22.67
N ALA A 86 21.07 15.48 22.01
CA ALA A 86 22.44 15.62 22.48
C ALA A 86 22.89 17.09 22.51
N GLU A 87 22.63 17.85 21.43
CA GLU A 87 22.94 19.29 21.36
C GLU A 87 22.18 20.09 22.43
N LYS A 88 20.91 19.75 22.66
CA LYS A 88 20.09 20.38 23.69
C LYS A 88 20.64 20.12 25.09
N ALA A 89 21.06 18.88 25.36
CA ALA A 89 21.70 18.50 26.62
C ALA A 89 23.07 19.18 26.82
N ALA A 90 23.77 19.49 25.73
CA ALA A 90 25.00 20.29 25.74
C ALA A 90 24.76 21.80 25.94
N GLY A 91 23.50 22.24 26.05
CA GLY A 91 23.12 23.62 26.33
C GLY A 91 22.90 24.48 25.09
N ARG A 92 22.92 23.91 23.89
CA ARG A 92 22.66 24.65 22.64
C ARG A 92 21.17 25.01 22.53
N GLU A 93 20.86 26.25 22.17
CA GLU A 93 19.49 26.68 21.85
C GLU A 93 19.04 25.99 20.55
N ILE A 94 17.84 25.38 20.57
CA ILE A 94 17.27 24.71 19.40
C ILE A 94 15.95 25.37 19.02
N VAL A 95 15.87 25.82 17.77
CA VAL A 95 14.73 26.58 17.23
C VAL A 95 14.09 25.83 16.07
N LEU A 96 12.78 25.62 16.11
CA LEU A 96 12.03 25.08 14.98
C LEU A 96 11.64 26.23 14.03
N ALA A 97 12.12 26.24 12.78
CA ALA A 97 11.77 27.27 11.79
C ALA A 97 11.22 26.66 10.50
N THR A 98 9.90 26.76 10.31
CA THR A 98 9.18 26.02 9.27
C THR A 98 8.22 26.86 8.44
N ALA A 99 8.03 26.45 7.19
CA ALA A 99 6.95 26.94 6.34
C ALA A 99 5.60 26.28 6.66
N ALA A 100 5.55 25.26 7.51
CA ALA A 100 4.31 24.64 7.95
C ALA A 100 3.45 25.63 8.75
N HIS A 101 2.14 25.39 8.78
CA HIS A 101 1.22 26.21 9.56
C HIS A 101 1.53 26.10 11.06
N ARG A 102 1.44 27.22 11.80
CA ARG A 102 1.80 27.31 13.22
C ARG A 102 1.17 26.23 14.09
N LYS A 103 -0.12 25.93 13.89
CA LYS A 103 -0.81 24.82 14.58
C LYS A 103 -0.07 23.47 14.50
N ILE A 104 0.53 23.15 13.35
CA ILE A 104 1.30 21.91 13.16
C ILE A 104 2.65 22.03 13.87
N ALA A 105 3.35 23.15 13.67
CA ALA A 105 4.67 23.39 14.26
C ALA A 105 4.62 23.37 15.79
N ASP A 106 3.65 24.04 16.40
CA ASP A 106 3.45 24.08 17.84
C ASP A 106 3.07 22.68 18.37
N GLY A 107 2.22 21.94 17.65
CA GLY A 107 1.88 20.56 18.01
C GLY A 107 3.09 19.61 17.99
N VAL A 108 3.99 19.78 17.01
CA VAL A 108 5.27 19.04 16.95
C VAL A 108 6.20 19.46 18.09
N ALA A 109 6.32 20.76 18.35
CA ALA A 109 7.18 21.27 19.41
C ALA A 109 6.72 20.79 20.80
N ALA A 110 5.40 20.85 21.07
CA ALA A 110 4.81 20.34 22.30
C ALA A 110 4.99 18.83 22.45
N HIS A 111 4.87 18.06 21.37
CA HIS A 111 5.06 16.61 21.39
C HIS A 111 6.50 16.21 21.70
N LEU A 112 7.48 16.87 21.08
CA LEU A 112 8.89 16.51 21.20
C LEU A 112 9.55 17.12 22.45
N GLY A 113 9.11 18.31 22.89
CA GLY A 113 9.68 19.00 24.05
C GLY A 113 11.14 19.42 23.87
N LEU A 114 11.61 19.58 22.63
CA LEU A 114 13.02 19.85 22.30
C LEU A 114 13.34 21.30 21.93
N PHE A 115 12.33 22.08 21.55
CA PHE A 115 12.53 23.41 20.95
C PHE A 115 12.30 24.53 21.97
N ASP A 116 13.25 25.46 22.03
CA ASP A 116 13.16 26.68 22.84
C ASP A 116 12.20 27.70 22.23
N ARG A 117 12.18 27.74 20.88
CA ARG A 117 11.34 28.65 20.11
C ARG A 117 10.81 27.98 18.86
N VAL A 118 9.66 28.47 18.40
CA VAL A 118 9.01 28.02 17.17
C VAL A 118 8.73 29.23 16.29
N LEU A 119 9.27 29.22 15.07
CA LEU A 119 8.99 30.14 13.98
C LEU A 119 8.21 29.38 12.90
N ALA A 120 6.95 29.73 12.68
CA ALA A 120 6.07 29.02 11.75
C ALA A 120 5.21 29.97 10.91
N THR A 121 4.68 29.47 9.80
CA THR A 121 3.76 30.23 8.94
C THR A 121 2.41 30.41 9.64
N ASP A 122 1.89 31.63 9.62
CA ASP A 122 0.56 31.97 10.14
C ASP A 122 -0.36 32.47 9.02
N GLU A 123 -1.52 33.03 9.37
CA GLU A 123 -2.52 33.53 8.42
C GLU A 123 -2.02 34.73 7.59
N THR A 124 -0.97 35.41 8.03
CA THR A 124 -0.48 36.68 7.45
C THR A 124 0.93 36.59 6.86
N ARG A 125 1.77 35.68 7.37
CA ARG A 125 3.20 35.59 7.02
C ARG A 125 3.57 34.15 6.65
N ASN A 126 3.93 33.94 5.38
CA ASN A 126 4.48 32.67 4.90
C ASN A 126 6.01 32.62 5.05
N LEU A 127 6.49 31.76 5.96
CA LEU A 127 7.91 31.59 6.30
C LEU A 127 8.61 30.58 5.37
N LYS A 128 8.82 30.97 4.11
CA LYS A 128 9.59 30.18 3.13
C LYS A 128 10.72 31.00 2.52
N GLY A 129 11.90 30.39 2.34
CA GLY A 129 13.05 31.02 1.69
C GLY A 129 13.53 32.27 2.42
N SER A 130 13.59 33.41 1.71
CA SER A 130 14.05 34.69 2.25
C SER A 130 13.24 35.20 3.44
N ASN A 131 11.92 34.96 3.44
CA ASN A 131 11.06 35.35 4.56
C ASN A 131 11.41 34.55 5.83
N LYS A 132 11.81 33.27 5.67
CA LYS A 132 12.26 32.42 6.77
C LYS A 132 13.58 32.97 7.33
N LEU A 133 14.54 33.30 6.46
CA LEU A 133 15.80 33.92 6.89
C LEU A 133 15.57 35.24 7.65
N ALA A 134 14.70 36.10 7.15
CA ALA A 134 14.39 37.37 7.81
C ALA A 134 13.82 37.15 9.23
N ALA A 135 12.88 36.21 9.39
CA ALA A 135 12.32 35.87 10.69
C ALA A 135 13.36 35.26 11.64
N ILE A 136 14.26 34.40 11.14
CA ILE A 136 15.35 33.84 11.94
C ILE A 136 16.27 34.94 12.45
N ARG A 137 16.66 35.89 11.59
CA ARG A 137 17.52 37.01 11.99
C ARG A 137 16.88 37.95 13.02
N GLU A 138 15.58 38.14 12.89
CA GLU A 138 14.78 38.98 13.78
C GLU A 138 14.65 38.35 15.18
N GLU A 139 14.38 37.04 15.26
CA GLU A 139 14.00 36.37 16.52
C GLU A 139 15.15 35.60 17.18
N VAL A 140 16.08 35.04 16.40
CA VAL A 140 17.22 34.23 16.88
C VAL A 140 18.50 35.06 16.89
N GLY A 141 18.68 35.90 15.86
CA GLY A 141 19.86 36.75 15.70
C GLY A 141 20.65 36.46 14.43
N PRO A 142 21.74 37.21 14.18
CA PRO A 142 22.52 37.13 12.95
C PRO A 142 23.37 35.86 12.84
N GLU A 143 23.66 35.19 13.96
CA GLU A 143 24.56 34.03 14.04
C GLU A 143 23.77 32.78 14.40
N PHE A 144 23.68 31.83 13.46
CA PHE A 144 22.97 30.57 13.67
C PHE A 144 23.51 29.48 12.73
N ALA A 145 23.30 28.22 13.11
CA ALA A 145 23.43 27.06 12.23
C ALA A 145 22.05 26.64 11.71
N TYR A 146 21.98 26.09 10.49
CA TYR A 146 20.70 25.71 9.89
C TYR A 146 20.69 24.27 9.36
N ALA A 147 19.72 23.49 9.84
CA ALA A 147 19.39 22.16 9.34
C ALA A 147 18.24 22.22 8.33
N GLY A 148 18.49 21.72 7.12
CA GLY A 148 17.54 21.74 6.00
C GLY A 148 17.79 20.65 4.97
N ASP A 149 16.83 20.47 4.05
CA ASP A 149 16.86 19.42 3.03
C ASP A 149 16.66 19.93 1.59
N SER A 150 16.16 21.16 1.42
CA SER A 150 15.54 21.58 0.17
C SER A 150 16.29 22.71 -0.55
N PRO A 151 16.08 22.88 -1.87
CA PRO A 151 16.62 24.05 -2.59
C PRO A 151 16.10 25.39 -2.06
N ALA A 152 14.93 25.42 -1.42
CA ALA A 152 14.38 26.66 -0.83
C ALA A 152 15.21 27.13 0.37
N ASP A 153 15.96 26.23 1.00
CA ASP A 153 16.83 26.49 2.14
C ASP A 153 18.16 27.14 1.76
N LEU A 154 18.52 27.16 0.46
CA LEU A 154 19.71 27.87 -0.01
C LEU A 154 19.70 29.35 0.38
N ALA A 155 18.53 29.99 0.42
CA ALA A 155 18.41 31.37 0.91
C ALA A 155 18.76 31.48 2.39
N VAL A 156 18.43 30.48 3.20
CA VAL A 156 18.68 30.46 4.65
C VAL A 156 20.13 30.09 4.96
N TRP A 157 20.69 29.08 4.28
CA TRP A 157 22.10 28.71 4.41
C TRP A 157 23.05 29.87 4.06
N LYS A 158 22.70 30.72 3.09
CA LYS A 158 23.46 31.95 2.80
C LYS A 158 23.63 32.89 4.00
N GLY A 159 22.71 32.86 4.95
CA GLY A 159 22.79 33.64 6.17
C GLY A 159 23.26 32.86 7.40
N ALA A 160 23.50 31.55 7.28
CA ALA A 160 23.92 30.69 8.38
C ALA A 160 25.44 30.55 8.44
N GLN A 161 25.99 30.39 9.64
CA GLN A 161 27.42 30.15 9.84
C GLN A 161 27.81 28.71 9.52
N ALA A 162 26.91 27.77 9.78
CA ALA A 162 27.10 26.35 9.53
C ALA A 162 25.83 25.72 8.94
N ALA A 163 26.04 24.71 8.11
CA ALA A 163 24.97 23.94 7.47
C ALA A 163 24.91 22.52 8.02
N LEU A 164 23.71 22.07 8.37
CA LEU A 164 23.41 20.66 8.58
C LEU A 164 22.59 20.17 7.39
N LEU A 165 23.16 19.23 6.64
CA LEU A 165 22.50 18.65 5.47
C LEU A 165 21.65 17.47 5.92
N VAL A 166 20.33 17.58 5.79
CA VAL A 166 19.42 16.54 6.27
C VAL A 166 18.66 15.95 5.08
N GLY A 167 19.00 14.75 4.63
CA GLY A 167 18.28 14.10 3.53
C GLY A 167 18.33 14.84 2.19
N ALA A 168 19.25 15.79 2.04
CA ALA A 168 19.44 16.58 0.82
C ALA A 168 19.79 15.69 -0.38
N SER A 169 19.43 16.15 -1.59
CA SER A 169 19.89 15.47 -2.82
C SER A 169 21.39 15.64 -3.02
N GLU A 170 22.06 14.70 -3.70
CA GLU A 170 23.51 14.79 -3.94
C GLU A 170 23.89 16.03 -4.76
N SER A 171 22.99 16.55 -5.61
CA SER A 171 23.19 17.82 -6.29
C SER A 171 23.16 19.02 -5.34
N LEU A 172 22.25 19.02 -4.37
CA LEU A 172 22.13 20.09 -3.38
C LEU A 172 23.27 20.02 -2.35
N ALA A 173 23.56 18.84 -1.83
CA ALA A 173 24.65 18.60 -0.88
C ALA A 173 25.99 19.08 -1.46
N ARG A 174 26.30 18.74 -2.73
CA ARG A 174 27.50 19.24 -3.42
C ARG A 174 27.53 20.75 -3.56
N ARG A 175 26.38 21.42 -3.70
CA ARG A 175 26.33 22.89 -3.78
C ARG A 175 26.60 23.52 -2.43
N VAL A 176 25.97 23.02 -1.37
CA VAL A 176 26.15 23.54 0.00
C VAL A 176 27.58 23.30 0.48
N ARG A 177 28.16 22.11 0.25
CA ARG A 177 29.56 21.80 0.60
C ARG A 177 30.59 22.73 -0.07
N LYS A 178 30.24 23.39 -1.19
CA LYS A 178 31.12 24.34 -1.87
C LYS A 178 31.06 25.75 -1.28
N GLU A 179 29.91 26.12 -0.73
CA GLU A 179 29.61 27.51 -0.31
C GLU A 179 29.61 27.66 1.22
N HIS A 180 29.48 26.56 1.98
CA HIS A 180 29.27 26.58 3.43
C HIS A 180 30.04 25.47 4.16
N VAL A 181 30.38 25.73 5.43
CA VAL A 181 30.90 24.73 6.36
C VAL A 181 29.77 23.78 6.74
N VAL A 182 29.96 22.47 6.49
CA VAL A 182 28.98 21.44 6.83
C VAL A 182 29.33 20.84 8.19
N GLU A 183 28.50 21.08 9.19
CA GLU A 183 28.67 20.59 10.57
C GLU A 183 28.31 19.09 10.67
N LYS A 184 27.21 18.70 10.05
CA LYS A 184 26.70 17.33 10.08
C LYS A 184 25.91 17.02 8.80
N GLU A 185 25.93 15.76 8.39
CA GLU A 185 25.12 15.28 7.27
C GLU A 185 24.36 14.01 7.65
N PHE A 186 23.07 13.98 7.34
CA PHE A 186 22.17 12.85 7.55
C PHE A 186 21.71 12.31 6.20
N ALA A 187 21.83 11.00 6.02
CA ALA A 187 21.55 10.37 4.74
C ALA A 187 20.08 10.46 4.34
N ARG A 188 19.84 10.53 3.03
CA ARG A 188 18.50 10.40 2.46
C ARG A 188 18.10 8.92 2.45
N PRO A 189 16.88 8.56 2.90
CA PRO A 189 16.38 7.20 2.75
C PRO A 189 16.39 6.77 1.28
N ALA A 190 16.96 5.59 0.99
CA ALA A 190 17.09 5.11 -0.37
C ALA A 190 15.74 4.60 -0.92
N ALA A 191 15.10 5.40 -1.77
CA ALA A 191 13.87 5.06 -2.49
C ALA A 191 14.15 4.21 -3.77
N GLY A 192 14.90 3.11 -3.63
CA GLY A 192 15.28 2.27 -4.76
C GLY A 192 14.14 1.42 -5.35
N LEU A 193 14.41 0.71 -6.44
CA LEU A 193 13.46 -0.18 -7.12
C LEU A 193 12.82 -1.22 -6.19
N ARG A 194 13.56 -1.69 -5.17
CA ARG A 194 13.03 -2.64 -4.17
C ARG A 194 11.90 -2.02 -3.34
N VAL A 195 11.99 -0.74 -3.01
CA VAL A 195 10.96 0.00 -2.26
C VAL A 195 9.72 0.18 -3.12
N TRP A 196 9.90 0.58 -4.38
CA TRP A 196 8.78 0.68 -5.33
C TRP A 196 8.11 -0.67 -5.59
N ARG A 197 8.86 -1.76 -5.75
CA ARG A 197 8.29 -3.12 -5.86
C ARG A 197 7.43 -3.50 -4.64
N LYS A 198 7.85 -3.06 -3.43
CA LYS A 198 7.07 -3.23 -2.19
C LYS A 198 5.80 -2.37 -2.21
N ALA A 199 5.90 -1.12 -2.65
CA ALA A 199 4.76 -0.20 -2.76
C ALA A 199 3.71 -0.66 -3.79
N LEU A 200 4.17 -1.11 -4.96
CA LEU A 200 3.32 -1.68 -6.03
C LEU A 200 2.72 -3.05 -5.64
N ARG A 201 3.25 -3.70 -4.60
CA ARG A 201 2.86 -5.04 -4.16
C ARG A 201 2.88 -6.07 -5.29
N VAL A 202 3.96 -6.12 -6.07
CA VAL A 202 4.10 -7.03 -7.23
C VAL A 202 3.81 -8.51 -6.90
N HIS A 203 4.10 -8.95 -5.67
CA HIS A 203 3.75 -10.30 -5.20
C HIS A 203 2.23 -10.59 -5.24
N GLN A 204 1.36 -9.58 -5.16
CA GLN A 204 -0.10 -9.74 -5.26
C GLN A 204 -0.58 -9.97 -6.70
N TRP A 205 0.26 -9.72 -7.72
CA TRP A 205 -0.09 -9.98 -9.11
C TRP A 205 -0.35 -11.47 -9.37
N ALA A 206 0.19 -12.36 -8.53
CA ALA A 206 -0.10 -13.78 -8.55
C ALA A 206 -1.62 -14.10 -8.48
N LYS A 207 -2.43 -13.24 -7.84
CA LYS A 207 -3.90 -13.41 -7.79
C LYS A 207 -4.55 -13.20 -9.15
N ASN A 208 -3.91 -12.45 -10.04
CA ASN A 208 -4.42 -12.18 -11.38
C ASN A 208 -4.16 -13.35 -12.33
N VAL A 209 -3.44 -14.39 -11.90
CA VAL A 209 -3.37 -15.68 -12.62
C VAL A 209 -4.77 -16.28 -12.80
N LEU A 210 -5.74 -15.93 -11.94
CA LEU A 210 -7.13 -16.35 -12.08
C LEU A 210 -7.80 -15.85 -13.38
N LEU A 211 -7.28 -14.79 -14.02
CA LEU A 211 -7.75 -14.35 -15.35
C LEU A 211 -7.58 -15.45 -16.40
N PHE A 212 -6.60 -16.34 -16.25
CA PHE A 212 -6.29 -17.41 -17.22
C PHE A 212 -7.17 -18.65 -17.06
N VAL A 213 -7.95 -18.77 -15.98
CA VAL A 213 -8.78 -19.96 -15.69
C VAL A 213 -9.73 -20.32 -16.84
N PRO A 214 -10.41 -19.37 -17.52
CA PRO A 214 -11.26 -19.69 -18.67
C PRO A 214 -10.49 -20.32 -19.84
N MET A 215 -9.30 -19.81 -20.17
CA MET A 215 -8.45 -20.41 -21.22
C MET A 215 -7.99 -21.83 -20.83
N LEU A 216 -7.58 -22.02 -19.57
CA LEU A 216 -7.13 -23.31 -19.07
C LEU A 216 -8.25 -24.36 -19.11
N THR A 217 -9.47 -23.98 -18.71
CA THR A 217 -10.62 -24.89 -18.68
C THR A 217 -11.26 -25.13 -20.04
N ALA A 218 -11.05 -24.23 -21.00
CA ALA A 218 -11.43 -24.41 -22.40
C ALA A 218 -10.35 -25.10 -23.24
N PHE A 219 -9.15 -25.31 -22.70
CA PHE A 219 -7.97 -25.79 -23.44
C PHE A 219 -7.69 -25.00 -24.73
N SER A 220 -8.03 -23.70 -24.74
CA SER A 220 -7.80 -22.79 -25.88
C SER A 220 -6.53 -21.99 -25.66
N PHE A 221 -5.53 -22.22 -26.52
CA PHE A 221 -4.19 -21.62 -26.41
C PHE A 221 -3.71 -21.02 -27.74
N ALA A 222 -4.62 -20.42 -28.51
CA ALA A 222 -4.24 -19.69 -29.71
C ALA A 222 -3.23 -18.57 -29.34
N PRO A 223 -2.18 -18.33 -30.15
CA PRO A 223 -1.19 -17.30 -29.84
C PRO A 223 -1.78 -15.90 -29.63
N ALA A 224 -2.87 -15.58 -30.35
CA ALA A 224 -3.60 -14.33 -30.18
C ALA A 224 -4.27 -14.24 -28.79
N ASP A 225 -4.93 -15.29 -28.33
CA ASP A 225 -5.57 -15.34 -27.01
C ASP A 225 -4.53 -15.22 -25.89
N ILE A 226 -3.37 -15.87 -26.05
CA ILE A 226 -2.26 -15.77 -25.08
C ILE A 226 -1.77 -14.32 -25.00
N ALA A 227 -1.55 -13.65 -26.14
CA ALA A 227 -1.12 -12.26 -26.16
C ALA A 227 -2.15 -11.33 -25.51
N THR A 228 -3.43 -11.50 -25.83
CA THR A 228 -4.55 -10.77 -25.22
C THR A 228 -4.60 -10.98 -23.71
N MET A 229 -4.42 -12.22 -23.23
CA MET A 229 -4.47 -12.53 -21.81
C MET A 229 -3.25 -12.01 -21.04
N LEU A 230 -2.06 -12.02 -21.65
CA LEU A 230 -0.87 -11.39 -21.06
C LEU A 230 -1.06 -9.88 -20.92
N LEU A 231 -1.65 -9.23 -21.92
CA LEU A 231 -2.00 -7.81 -21.85
C LEU A 231 -3.08 -7.54 -20.80
N ALA A 232 -4.15 -8.34 -20.76
CA ALA A 232 -5.19 -8.27 -19.74
C ALA A 232 -4.60 -8.43 -18.32
N PHE A 233 -3.70 -9.39 -18.13
CA PHE A 233 -2.98 -9.59 -16.88
C PHE A 233 -2.15 -8.36 -16.49
N LEU A 234 -1.45 -7.73 -17.43
CA LEU A 234 -0.71 -6.50 -17.20
C LEU A 234 -1.65 -5.37 -16.78
N CYS A 235 -2.72 -5.10 -17.55
CA CYS A 235 -3.72 -4.07 -17.24
C CYS A 235 -4.29 -4.24 -15.83
N PHE A 236 -4.72 -5.45 -15.49
CA PHE A 236 -5.31 -5.76 -14.18
C PHE A 236 -4.28 -5.61 -13.05
N SER A 237 -3.03 -5.96 -13.31
CA SER A 237 -1.93 -5.83 -12.33
C SER A 237 -1.52 -4.38 -12.07
N LEU A 238 -1.51 -3.54 -13.12
CA LEU A 238 -1.28 -2.10 -12.99
C LEU A 238 -2.42 -1.42 -12.21
N ALA A 239 -3.67 -1.72 -12.54
CA ALA A 239 -4.84 -1.22 -11.81
C ALA A 239 -4.87 -1.69 -10.34
N ALA A 240 -4.52 -2.95 -10.07
CA ALA A 240 -4.39 -3.46 -8.71
C ALA A 240 -3.27 -2.73 -7.95
N SER A 241 -2.14 -2.46 -8.59
CA SER A 241 -1.04 -1.70 -7.97
C SER A 241 -1.46 -0.26 -7.64
N ALA A 242 -2.18 0.40 -8.57
CA ALA A 242 -2.71 1.75 -8.37
C ALA A 242 -3.70 1.81 -7.19
N THR A 243 -4.64 0.86 -7.12
CA THR A 243 -5.61 0.78 -6.00
C THR A 243 -4.92 0.47 -4.67
N TYR A 244 -3.87 -0.36 -4.65
CA TYR A 244 -3.08 -0.60 -3.42
C TYR A 244 -2.33 0.65 -2.95
N ILE A 245 -1.74 1.42 -3.86
CA ILE A 245 -1.08 2.69 -3.51
C ILE A 245 -2.13 3.67 -2.97
N ALA A 246 -3.25 3.85 -3.67
CA ALA A 246 -4.33 4.73 -3.21
C ALA A 246 -4.84 4.33 -1.82
N ASN A 247 -4.99 3.03 -1.56
CA ASN A 247 -5.40 2.55 -0.23
C ASN A 247 -4.33 2.80 0.84
N ASP A 248 -3.04 2.60 0.54
CA ASP A 248 -1.95 2.88 1.49
C ASP A 248 -1.86 4.37 1.85
N LEU A 249 -2.22 5.26 0.92
CA LEU A 249 -2.35 6.70 1.21
C LEU A 249 -3.61 7.01 2.02
N TRP A 250 -4.74 6.38 1.71
CA TRP A 250 -5.98 6.56 2.46
C TRP A 250 -5.89 6.08 3.91
N ASP A 251 -5.17 4.98 4.14
CA ASP A 251 -4.97 4.36 5.45
C ASP A 251 -3.71 4.83 6.19
N LEU A 252 -3.06 5.91 5.73
CA LEU A 252 -1.74 6.35 6.22
C LEU A 252 -1.64 6.43 7.76
N GLY A 253 -2.57 7.13 8.41
CA GLY A 253 -2.57 7.26 9.88
C GLY A 253 -2.76 5.93 10.62
N ASN A 254 -3.68 5.09 10.11
CA ASN A 254 -3.92 3.75 10.65
C ASN A 254 -2.69 2.84 10.47
N ASP A 255 -2.01 2.94 9.33
CA ASP A 255 -0.84 2.14 9.01
C ASP A 255 0.35 2.49 9.93
N ARG A 256 0.52 3.77 10.29
CA ARG A 256 1.59 4.22 11.20
C ARG A 256 1.45 3.71 12.63
N GLN A 257 0.22 3.54 13.10
CA GLN A 257 -0.04 3.00 14.43
C GLN A 257 0.09 1.47 14.49
N HIS A 258 0.14 0.80 13.34
CA HIS A 258 0.17 -0.66 13.29
C HIS A 258 1.61 -1.22 13.39
N PRO A 259 1.88 -2.24 14.23
CA PRO A 259 3.24 -2.76 14.48
C PRO A 259 4.05 -3.11 13.23
N ARG A 260 3.43 -3.83 12.27
CA ARG A 260 4.05 -4.19 10.99
C ARG A 260 3.82 -3.18 9.86
N LYS A 261 2.63 -2.57 9.72
CA LYS A 261 2.28 -1.71 8.58
C LYS A 261 2.95 -0.33 8.64
N ARG A 262 3.45 0.10 9.81
CA ARG A 262 4.26 1.34 9.93
C ARG A 262 5.50 1.33 9.04
N LEU A 263 6.00 0.14 8.69
CA LEU A 263 7.15 -0.08 7.79
C LEU A 263 6.77 -0.09 6.30
N ARG A 264 5.51 0.26 5.95
CA ARG A 264 5.12 0.47 4.55
C ARG A 264 5.82 1.71 3.99
N PRO A 265 6.18 1.72 2.70
CA PRO A 265 6.96 2.81 2.11
C PRO A 265 6.39 4.22 2.33
N PHE A 266 5.08 4.40 2.23
CA PHE A 266 4.43 5.70 2.46
C PHE A 266 4.26 6.01 3.95
N ALA A 267 3.84 5.04 4.77
CA ALA A 267 3.67 5.21 6.22
C ALA A 267 4.99 5.60 6.91
N SER A 268 6.10 5.00 6.51
CA SER A 268 7.44 5.31 7.02
C SER A 268 8.07 6.59 6.46
N GLY A 269 7.46 7.23 5.47
CA GLY A 269 8.02 8.41 4.80
C GLY A 269 9.18 8.14 3.83
N VAL A 270 9.54 6.87 3.58
CA VAL A 270 10.61 6.52 2.62
C VAL A 270 10.22 6.90 1.19
N LEU A 271 8.93 6.74 0.83
CA LEU A 271 8.38 7.24 -0.43
C LEU A 271 7.53 8.49 -0.17
N PRO A 272 7.76 9.60 -0.90
CA PRO A 272 6.92 10.79 -0.82
C PRO A 272 5.47 10.49 -1.22
N ILE A 273 4.51 11.05 -0.48
CA ILE A 273 3.07 10.90 -0.77
C ILE A 273 2.73 11.37 -2.18
N THR A 274 3.29 12.51 -2.62
CA THR A 274 3.08 13.07 -3.97
C THR A 274 3.48 12.11 -5.07
N SER A 275 4.60 11.39 -4.90
CA SER A 275 5.04 10.36 -5.84
C SER A 275 4.08 9.17 -5.86
N GLY A 276 3.48 8.81 -4.73
CA GLY A 276 2.43 7.80 -4.64
C GLY A 276 1.18 8.19 -5.40
N VAL A 277 0.69 9.42 -5.22
CA VAL A 277 -0.48 9.94 -5.96
C VAL A 277 -0.23 9.93 -7.46
N ALA A 278 0.92 10.46 -7.90
CA ALA A 278 1.29 10.48 -9.32
C ALA A 278 1.42 9.07 -9.90
N ALA A 279 2.05 8.14 -9.17
CA ALA A 279 2.17 6.74 -9.59
C ALA A 279 0.81 6.05 -9.68
N ALA A 280 -0.08 6.23 -8.69
CA ALA A 280 -1.41 5.66 -8.72
C ALA A 280 -2.23 6.18 -9.91
N ALA A 281 -2.23 7.49 -10.16
CA ALA A 281 -2.92 8.09 -11.29
C ALA A 281 -2.35 7.62 -12.63
N GLY A 282 -1.02 7.62 -12.78
CA GLY A 282 -0.35 7.18 -14.00
C GLY A 282 -0.59 5.69 -14.30
N LEU A 283 -0.46 4.82 -13.31
CA LEU A 283 -0.73 3.38 -13.45
C LEU A 283 -2.20 3.12 -13.81
N MET A 284 -3.14 3.87 -13.24
CA MET A 284 -4.55 3.74 -13.55
C MET A 284 -4.84 4.18 -14.99
N ALA A 285 -4.28 5.32 -15.42
CA ALA A 285 -4.43 5.82 -16.80
C ALA A 285 -3.85 4.83 -17.82
N VAL A 286 -2.66 4.28 -17.56
CA VAL A 286 -2.04 3.27 -18.42
C VAL A 286 -2.86 1.98 -18.44
N ALA A 287 -3.34 1.50 -17.27
CA ALA A 287 -4.15 0.29 -17.19
C ALA A 287 -5.43 0.39 -18.04
N PHE A 288 -6.16 1.49 -17.93
CA PHE A 288 -7.37 1.71 -18.72
C PHE A 288 -7.08 2.01 -20.20
N GLY A 289 -6.02 2.77 -20.50
CA GLY A 289 -5.59 3.02 -21.87
C GLY A 289 -5.27 1.73 -22.60
N LEU A 290 -4.50 0.83 -21.98
CA LEU A 290 -4.19 -0.49 -22.53
C LEU A 290 -5.43 -1.40 -22.60
N ALA A 291 -6.31 -1.35 -21.61
CA ALA A 291 -7.54 -2.14 -21.60
C ALA A 291 -8.48 -1.78 -22.77
N VAL A 292 -8.70 -0.48 -22.99
CA VAL A 292 -9.61 0.01 -24.04
C VAL A 292 -9.01 -0.15 -25.44
N LEU A 293 -7.72 0.17 -25.60
CA LEU A 293 -7.07 0.18 -26.91
C LEU A 293 -6.53 -1.19 -27.34
N GLY A 294 -6.19 -2.07 -26.38
CA GLY A 294 -5.46 -3.30 -26.66
C GLY A 294 -6.17 -4.61 -26.28
N VAL A 295 -7.25 -4.57 -25.51
CA VAL A 295 -8.03 -5.78 -25.16
C VAL A 295 -9.42 -5.71 -25.80
N ASN A 296 -10.40 -5.16 -25.09
CA ASN A 296 -11.74 -4.85 -25.63
C ASN A 296 -12.53 -4.02 -24.61
N ALA A 297 -13.64 -3.41 -25.06
CA ALA A 297 -14.49 -2.56 -24.22
C ALA A 297 -15.14 -3.31 -23.04
N GLY A 298 -15.51 -4.58 -23.23
CA GLY A 298 -16.08 -5.42 -22.17
C GLY A 298 -15.09 -5.65 -21.02
N PHE A 299 -13.84 -5.94 -21.34
CA PHE A 299 -12.76 -6.09 -20.37
C PHE A 299 -12.51 -4.78 -19.62
N ALA A 300 -12.49 -3.64 -20.31
CA ALA A 300 -12.34 -2.33 -19.67
C ALA A 300 -13.49 -2.03 -18.69
N ALA A 301 -14.74 -2.35 -19.05
CA ALA A 301 -15.89 -2.21 -18.16
C ALA A 301 -15.78 -3.12 -16.93
N MET A 302 -15.34 -4.37 -17.10
CA MET A 302 -15.10 -5.30 -16.00
C MET A 302 -13.95 -4.84 -15.09
N LEU A 303 -12.89 -4.27 -15.65
CA LEU A 303 -11.79 -3.69 -14.88
C LEU A 303 -12.28 -2.48 -14.05
N LEU A 304 -13.13 -1.63 -14.63
CA LEU A 304 -13.76 -0.52 -13.91
C LEU A 304 -14.62 -1.02 -12.76
N ALA A 305 -15.51 -1.98 -13.01
CA ALA A 305 -16.35 -2.56 -11.97
C ALA A 305 -15.50 -3.22 -10.86
N TYR A 306 -14.38 -3.87 -11.21
CA TYR A 306 -13.44 -4.42 -10.23
C TYR A 306 -12.78 -3.32 -9.38
N VAL A 307 -12.31 -2.23 -10.01
CA VAL A 307 -11.71 -1.08 -9.31
C VAL A 307 -12.72 -0.42 -8.37
N VAL A 308 -13.97 -0.24 -8.82
CA VAL A 308 -15.05 0.28 -7.98
C VAL A 308 -15.29 -0.64 -6.79
N MET A 309 -15.50 -1.94 -7.03
CA MET A 309 -15.77 -2.91 -5.97
C MET A 309 -14.62 -3.03 -4.96
N THR A 310 -13.36 -3.04 -5.40
CA THR A 310 -12.22 -3.12 -4.48
C THR A 310 -12.05 -1.83 -3.66
N THR A 311 -12.42 -0.68 -4.23
CA THR A 311 -12.39 0.61 -3.53
C THR A 311 -13.51 0.69 -2.49
N THR A 312 -14.74 0.37 -2.89
CA THR A 312 -15.89 0.26 -1.97
C THR A 312 -15.63 -0.73 -0.85
N TYR A 313 -15.04 -1.89 -1.15
CA TYR A 313 -14.62 -2.85 -0.14
C TYR A 313 -13.66 -2.23 0.89
N SER A 314 -12.67 -1.50 0.40
CA SER A 314 -11.62 -0.93 1.26
C SER A 314 -12.12 0.22 2.12
N TRP A 315 -13.13 0.96 1.66
CA TRP A 315 -13.69 2.11 2.37
C TRP A 315 -14.81 1.76 3.34
N SER A 316 -15.65 0.76 3.04
CA SER A 316 -16.83 0.48 3.87
C SER A 316 -17.12 -1.01 4.07
N LEU A 317 -17.09 -1.83 3.01
CA LEU A 317 -17.59 -3.22 3.15
C LEU A 317 -16.75 -4.08 4.08
N LYS A 318 -15.46 -3.78 4.23
CA LYS A 318 -14.55 -4.52 5.13
C LYS A 318 -14.95 -4.45 6.60
N GLU A 319 -15.77 -3.47 6.98
CA GLU A 319 -16.13 -3.22 8.38
C GLU A 319 -17.30 -4.11 8.85
N TYR A 320 -18.13 -4.58 7.91
CA TYR A 320 -19.32 -5.38 8.18
C TYR A 320 -19.00 -6.89 8.20
N VAL A 321 -19.51 -7.58 9.21
CA VAL A 321 -19.38 -9.03 9.40
C VAL A 321 -19.95 -9.78 8.20
N LEU A 322 -19.24 -10.80 7.74
CA LEU A 322 -19.50 -11.62 6.55
C LEU A 322 -19.49 -10.90 5.20
N VAL A 323 -19.87 -9.63 5.13
CA VAL A 323 -19.84 -8.84 3.89
C VAL A 323 -18.41 -8.77 3.36
N ASP A 324 -17.40 -8.70 4.23
CA ASP A 324 -16.00 -8.67 3.82
C ASP A 324 -15.56 -9.96 3.11
N VAL A 325 -15.90 -11.14 3.63
CA VAL A 325 -15.56 -12.42 3.01
C VAL A 325 -16.38 -12.69 1.74
N MET A 326 -17.65 -12.28 1.71
CA MET A 326 -18.48 -12.34 0.51
C MET A 326 -17.90 -11.45 -0.59
N ALA A 327 -17.58 -10.19 -0.27
CA ALA A 327 -16.95 -9.27 -1.21
C ALA A 327 -15.62 -9.81 -1.75
N LEU A 328 -14.77 -10.41 -0.90
CA LEU A 328 -13.53 -11.05 -1.35
C LEU A 328 -13.79 -12.22 -2.31
N SER A 329 -14.76 -13.09 -2.02
CA SER A 329 -15.13 -14.21 -2.89
C SER A 329 -15.65 -13.75 -4.26
N ILE A 330 -16.44 -12.67 -4.29
CA ILE A 330 -16.92 -12.03 -5.51
C ILE A 330 -15.73 -11.42 -6.28
N LEU A 331 -14.85 -10.68 -5.63
CA LEU A 331 -13.66 -10.07 -6.26
C LEU A 331 -12.71 -11.12 -6.87
N TYR A 332 -12.58 -12.30 -6.26
CA TYR A 332 -11.81 -13.40 -6.85
C TYR A 332 -12.53 -14.03 -8.04
N THR A 333 -13.82 -14.32 -7.92
CA THR A 333 -14.63 -14.88 -9.02
C THR A 333 -14.72 -13.92 -10.21
N MET A 334 -14.82 -12.62 -9.94
CA MET A 334 -14.85 -11.57 -10.95
C MET A 334 -13.60 -11.60 -11.83
N ARG A 335 -12.42 -11.99 -11.31
CA ARG A 335 -11.22 -12.16 -12.16
C ARG A 335 -11.44 -13.24 -13.22
N ILE A 336 -12.06 -14.36 -12.85
CA ILE A 336 -12.34 -15.43 -13.82
C ILE A 336 -13.28 -14.91 -14.91
N VAL A 337 -14.34 -14.20 -14.53
CA VAL A 337 -15.28 -13.57 -15.48
C VAL A 337 -14.58 -12.52 -16.35
N THR A 338 -13.75 -11.67 -15.77
CA THR A 338 -13.00 -10.66 -16.52
C THR A 338 -12.07 -11.30 -17.55
N GLY A 339 -11.40 -12.40 -17.19
CA GLY A 339 -10.59 -13.18 -18.14
C GLY A 339 -11.42 -13.75 -19.28
N SER A 340 -12.60 -14.30 -18.97
CA SER A 340 -13.56 -14.83 -19.95
C SER A 340 -13.97 -13.78 -20.97
N VAL A 341 -14.28 -12.56 -20.51
CA VAL A 341 -14.61 -11.41 -21.36
C VAL A 341 -13.41 -10.92 -22.18
N ALA A 342 -12.17 -11.06 -21.68
CA ALA A 342 -10.98 -10.62 -22.41
C ALA A 342 -10.76 -11.42 -23.70
N VAL A 343 -10.99 -12.73 -23.67
CA VAL A 343 -10.75 -13.65 -24.81
C VAL A 343 -12.03 -14.19 -25.45
N GLY A 344 -13.21 -13.77 -24.99
CA GLY A 344 -14.50 -14.19 -25.56
C GLY A 344 -14.84 -15.67 -25.30
N ILE A 345 -14.27 -16.28 -24.27
CA ILE A 345 -14.54 -17.68 -23.91
C ILE A 345 -15.62 -17.70 -22.84
N GLU A 346 -16.79 -18.28 -23.13
CA GLU A 346 -17.86 -18.41 -22.15
C GLU A 346 -17.46 -19.30 -20.96
N THR A 347 -17.80 -18.87 -19.75
CA THR A 347 -17.55 -19.62 -18.53
C THR A 347 -18.81 -20.32 -18.06
N SER A 348 -18.68 -21.60 -17.69
CA SER A 348 -19.80 -22.38 -17.16
C SER A 348 -20.30 -21.81 -15.83
N SER A 349 -21.61 -21.73 -15.65
CA SER A 349 -22.24 -21.36 -14.38
C SER A 349 -21.74 -22.21 -13.21
N TRP A 350 -21.46 -23.49 -13.45
CA TRP A 350 -20.90 -24.40 -12.45
C TRP A 350 -19.48 -24.01 -12.03
N LEU A 351 -18.64 -23.57 -12.97
CA LEU A 351 -17.29 -23.08 -12.68
C LEU A 351 -17.34 -21.81 -11.83
N LEU A 352 -18.27 -20.90 -12.12
CA LEU A 352 -18.44 -19.67 -11.34
C LEU A 352 -18.96 -19.96 -9.93
N ALA A 353 -19.95 -20.86 -9.78
CA ALA A 353 -20.44 -21.31 -8.49
C ALA A 353 -19.34 -22.02 -7.68
N PHE A 354 -18.58 -22.91 -8.32
CA PHE A 354 -17.42 -23.57 -7.73
C PHE A 354 -16.40 -22.56 -7.20
N SER A 355 -16.00 -21.61 -8.07
CA SER A 355 -15.09 -20.52 -7.74
C SER A 355 -15.56 -19.73 -6.51
N LEU A 356 -16.84 -19.35 -6.49
CA LEU A 356 -17.42 -18.57 -5.39
C LEU A 356 -17.26 -19.30 -4.05
N PHE A 357 -17.62 -20.60 -3.99
CA PHE A 357 -17.51 -21.39 -2.76
C PHE A 357 -16.06 -21.68 -2.35
N VAL A 358 -15.16 -21.93 -3.30
CA VAL A 358 -13.72 -22.06 -2.99
C VAL A 358 -13.19 -20.77 -2.40
N PHE A 359 -13.44 -19.63 -3.04
CA PHE A 359 -12.91 -18.34 -2.57
C PHE A 359 -13.57 -17.86 -1.29
N LEU A 360 -14.84 -18.19 -1.04
CA LEU A 360 -15.48 -17.95 0.25
C LEU A 360 -14.81 -18.77 1.36
N SER A 361 -14.53 -20.05 1.13
CA SER A 361 -13.76 -20.87 2.07
C SER A 361 -12.37 -20.27 2.32
N LEU A 362 -11.64 -19.85 1.28
CA LEU A 362 -10.31 -19.24 1.43
C LEU A 362 -10.38 -17.89 2.17
N ALA A 363 -11.40 -17.07 1.91
CA ALA A 363 -11.60 -15.82 2.62
C ALA A 363 -11.86 -16.06 4.12
N LEU A 364 -12.63 -17.10 4.45
CA LEU A 364 -12.89 -17.50 5.83
C LEU A 364 -11.67 -18.09 6.52
N VAL A 365 -10.83 -18.86 5.83
CA VAL A 365 -9.52 -19.29 6.35
C VAL A 365 -8.71 -18.08 6.80
N LYS A 366 -8.63 -17.04 5.97
CA LYS A 366 -7.92 -15.80 6.30
C LYS A 366 -8.52 -15.07 7.52
N ARG A 367 -9.84 -15.12 7.72
CA ARG A 367 -10.48 -14.52 8.90
C ARG A 367 -10.18 -15.33 10.15
N CYS A 368 -10.32 -16.65 10.05
CA CYS A 368 -10.07 -17.56 11.17
C CYS A 368 -8.62 -17.50 11.63
N SER A 369 -7.64 -17.42 10.71
CA SER A 369 -6.23 -17.26 11.08
C SER A 369 -5.95 -15.94 11.80
N GLU A 370 -6.54 -14.83 11.33
CA GLU A 370 -6.39 -13.53 11.99
C GLU A 370 -7.02 -13.50 13.40
N LEU A 371 -8.21 -14.10 13.58
CA LEU A 371 -8.86 -14.19 14.89
C LEU A 371 -8.13 -15.12 15.86
N LYS A 372 -7.55 -16.21 15.34
CA LYS A 372 -6.76 -17.14 16.16
C LYS A 372 -5.43 -16.51 16.60
N ALA A 373 -4.78 -15.75 15.73
CA ALA A 373 -3.60 -14.95 16.09
C ALA A 373 -3.93 -13.88 17.16
N LEU A 374 -5.12 -13.26 17.09
CA LEU A 374 -5.60 -12.34 18.12
C LEU A 374 -5.84 -13.04 19.45
N GLN A 375 -6.45 -14.22 19.44
CA GLN A 375 -6.65 -15.05 20.63
C GLN A 375 -5.31 -15.38 21.31
N GLY A 376 -4.29 -15.79 20.54
CA GLY A 376 -2.95 -16.07 21.07
C GLY A 376 -2.23 -14.84 21.64
N SER A 377 -2.63 -13.64 21.22
CA SER A 377 -2.07 -12.36 21.69
C SER A 377 -2.87 -11.73 22.85
N GLY A 378 -3.92 -12.40 23.34
CA GLY A 378 -4.81 -11.89 24.40
C GLY A 378 -5.79 -10.79 23.95
N GLY A 379 -5.99 -10.61 22.64
CA GLY A 379 -6.95 -9.64 22.09
C GLY A 379 -8.34 -10.24 21.87
N ASN A 380 -9.40 -9.45 22.08
CA ASN A 380 -10.79 -9.93 21.97
C ASN A 380 -11.50 -9.55 20.66
N SER A 381 -11.06 -8.51 19.95
CA SER A 381 -11.70 -8.03 18.72
C SER A 381 -10.70 -7.47 17.71
N THR A 382 -11.08 -7.52 16.43
CA THR A 382 -10.29 -6.93 15.34
C THR A 382 -10.45 -5.40 15.29
N ARG A 383 -9.37 -4.66 15.07
CA ARG A 383 -9.46 -3.22 14.78
C ARG A 383 -9.96 -2.97 13.36
N GLY A 384 -11.06 -2.22 13.23
CA GLY A 384 -11.64 -1.82 11.94
C GLY A 384 -12.44 -2.91 11.22
N ARG A 385 -12.84 -3.98 11.93
CA ARG A 385 -13.85 -4.95 11.49
C ARG A 385 -14.63 -5.44 12.69
N ASP A 386 -15.90 -5.77 12.50
CA ASP A 386 -16.80 -6.22 13.57
C ASP A 386 -16.68 -7.73 13.89
N TYR A 387 -15.45 -8.26 13.97
CA TYR A 387 -15.22 -9.65 14.35
C TYR A 387 -14.66 -9.78 15.78
N ARG A 388 -15.10 -10.86 16.46
CA ARG A 388 -14.67 -11.26 17.80
C ARG A 388 -14.09 -12.66 17.77
N VAL A 389 -13.21 -12.97 18.71
CA VAL A 389 -12.63 -14.31 18.84
C VAL A 389 -13.70 -15.39 19.03
N SER A 390 -14.81 -15.05 19.71
CA SER A 390 -15.97 -15.94 19.88
C SER A 390 -16.59 -16.41 18.56
N ASP A 391 -16.47 -15.61 17.50
CA ASP A 391 -17.10 -15.90 16.21
C ASP A 391 -16.42 -17.05 15.48
N LEU A 392 -15.21 -17.45 15.91
CA LEU A 392 -14.54 -18.66 15.42
C LEU A 392 -15.44 -19.89 15.49
N ALA A 393 -16.30 -20.00 16.52
CA ALA A 393 -17.25 -21.11 16.66
C ALA A 393 -18.23 -21.24 15.49
N VAL A 394 -18.54 -20.12 14.81
CA VAL A 394 -19.45 -20.08 13.64
C VAL A 394 -18.66 -20.06 12.33
N LEU A 395 -17.57 -19.31 12.27
CA LEU A 395 -16.79 -19.13 11.04
C LEU A 395 -16.06 -20.39 10.59
N TRP A 396 -15.59 -21.23 11.52
CA TRP A 396 -14.96 -22.51 11.21
C TRP A 396 -15.89 -23.48 10.47
N PRO A 397 -17.06 -23.87 11.04
CA PRO A 397 -17.98 -24.77 10.35
C PRO A 397 -18.51 -24.14 9.06
N MET A 398 -18.74 -22.82 9.02
CA MET A 398 -19.19 -22.15 7.79
C MET A 398 -18.14 -22.25 6.67
N GLY A 399 -16.87 -22.11 7.02
CA GLY A 399 -15.78 -22.22 6.05
C GLY A 399 -15.56 -23.64 5.54
N LEU A 400 -15.64 -24.65 6.41
CA LEU A 400 -15.64 -26.07 6.00
C LEU A 400 -16.87 -26.40 5.14
N ALA A 401 -18.05 -25.89 5.49
CA ALA A 401 -19.26 -26.08 4.70
C ALA A 401 -19.10 -25.49 3.30
N SER A 402 -18.55 -24.28 3.18
CA SER A 402 -18.23 -23.66 1.88
C SER A 402 -17.24 -24.50 1.08
N ALA A 403 -16.22 -25.07 1.72
CA ALA A 403 -15.27 -25.98 1.06
C ALA A 403 -15.99 -27.24 0.53
N MET A 404 -16.86 -27.85 1.31
CA MET A 404 -17.61 -29.04 0.89
C MET A 404 -18.66 -28.70 -0.19
N SER A 405 -19.29 -27.53 -0.14
CA SER A 405 -20.16 -27.04 -1.21
C SER A 405 -19.41 -26.90 -2.53
N ALA A 406 -18.17 -26.40 -2.52
CA ALA A 406 -17.33 -26.38 -3.72
C ALA A 406 -17.07 -27.79 -4.28
N VAL A 407 -16.78 -28.77 -3.41
CA VAL A 407 -16.58 -30.18 -3.80
C VAL A 407 -17.85 -30.74 -4.47
N VAL A 408 -19.03 -30.52 -3.86
CA VAL A 408 -20.32 -30.96 -4.42
C VAL A 408 -20.59 -30.31 -5.77
N VAL A 409 -20.40 -28.99 -5.88
CA VAL A 409 -20.58 -28.25 -7.14
C VAL A 409 -19.62 -28.76 -8.22
N PHE A 410 -18.39 -29.13 -7.87
CA PHE A 410 -17.46 -29.72 -8.82
C PHE A 410 -17.92 -31.12 -9.28
N GLY A 411 -18.52 -31.91 -8.40
CA GLY A 411 -19.20 -33.15 -8.78
C GLY A 411 -20.34 -32.92 -9.78
N LEU A 412 -21.17 -31.89 -9.56
CA LEU A 412 -22.23 -31.50 -10.51
C LEU A 412 -21.66 -31.06 -11.87
N TYR A 413 -20.55 -30.32 -11.86
CA TYR A 413 -19.83 -29.93 -13.07
C TYR A 413 -19.39 -31.13 -13.90
N ILE A 414 -18.92 -32.22 -13.26
CA ILE A 414 -18.50 -33.44 -13.97
C ILE A 414 -19.66 -34.03 -14.76
N HIS A 415 -20.88 -34.03 -14.21
CA HIS A 415 -22.06 -34.60 -14.86
C HIS A 415 -22.78 -33.66 -15.83
N ALA A 416 -22.33 -32.41 -15.98
CA ALA A 416 -22.93 -31.47 -16.92
C ALA A 416 -22.73 -31.93 -18.37
N PRO A 417 -23.74 -31.83 -19.25
CA PRO A 417 -23.64 -32.26 -20.65
C PRO A 417 -22.44 -31.67 -21.40
N GLU A 418 -22.15 -30.39 -21.14
CA GLU A 418 -21.03 -29.68 -21.77
C GLU A 418 -19.67 -30.22 -21.33
N THR A 419 -19.56 -30.69 -20.08
CA THR A 419 -18.34 -31.33 -19.56
C THR A 419 -18.19 -32.73 -20.12
N GLN A 420 -19.28 -33.50 -20.16
CA GLN A 420 -19.28 -34.85 -20.74
C GLN A 420 -18.87 -34.85 -22.21
N ALA A 421 -19.28 -33.83 -22.96
CA ALA A 421 -18.87 -33.67 -24.36
C ALA A 421 -17.43 -33.16 -24.54
N ARG A 422 -16.86 -32.48 -23.54
CA ARG A 422 -15.55 -31.82 -23.64
C ARG A 422 -14.38 -32.73 -23.30
N TYR A 423 -14.55 -33.62 -22.33
CA TYR A 423 -13.48 -34.48 -21.83
C TYR A 423 -13.58 -35.88 -22.44
N ALA A 424 -12.44 -36.45 -22.87
CA ALA A 424 -12.40 -37.83 -23.37
C ALA A 424 -12.82 -38.85 -22.30
N THR A 425 -12.36 -38.69 -21.05
CA THR A 425 -12.78 -39.52 -19.91
C THR A 425 -13.22 -38.66 -18.73
N PRO A 426 -14.49 -38.18 -18.68
CA PRO A 426 -14.98 -37.31 -17.62
C PRO A 426 -14.92 -37.93 -16.22
N THR A 427 -15.03 -39.26 -16.11
CA THR A 427 -14.99 -39.99 -14.83
C THR A 427 -13.66 -39.83 -14.09
N LEU A 428 -12.55 -39.60 -14.80
CA LEU A 428 -11.24 -39.37 -14.20
C LEU A 428 -11.20 -38.08 -13.37
N LEU A 429 -12.08 -37.11 -13.64
CA LEU A 429 -12.20 -35.88 -12.86
C LEU A 429 -12.57 -36.13 -11.38
N TRP A 430 -13.16 -37.28 -11.04
CA TRP A 430 -13.39 -37.66 -9.64
C TRP A 430 -12.10 -37.83 -8.84
N ALA A 431 -10.97 -38.16 -9.48
CA ALA A 431 -9.67 -38.14 -8.80
C ALA A 431 -9.27 -36.70 -8.42
N ALA A 432 -9.59 -35.70 -9.25
CA ALA A 432 -9.37 -34.30 -8.91
C ALA A 432 -10.29 -33.84 -7.75
N VAL A 433 -11.51 -34.38 -7.66
CA VAL A 433 -12.41 -34.16 -6.51
C VAL A 433 -11.78 -34.67 -5.21
N ALA A 434 -11.23 -35.89 -5.21
CA ALA A 434 -10.55 -36.44 -4.03
C ALA A 434 -9.33 -35.60 -3.59
N LEU A 435 -8.53 -35.14 -4.56
CA LEU A 435 -7.41 -34.24 -4.31
C LEU A 435 -7.87 -32.88 -3.76
N LEU A 436 -8.98 -32.34 -4.26
CA LEU A 436 -9.57 -31.10 -3.77
C LEU A 436 -10.04 -31.22 -2.32
N ILE A 437 -10.70 -32.32 -1.96
CA ILE A 437 -11.12 -32.60 -0.57
C ILE A 437 -9.90 -32.60 0.34
N TYR A 438 -8.84 -33.33 -0.05
CA TYR A 438 -7.60 -33.37 0.72
C TYR A 438 -6.97 -31.99 0.86
N TRP A 439 -6.88 -31.22 -0.23
CA TRP A 439 -6.26 -29.90 -0.22
C TRP A 439 -7.01 -28.91 0.69
N LEU A 440 -8.33 -28.81 0.55
CA LEU A 440 -9.17 -27.92 1.36
C LEU A 440 -9.15 -28.35 2.84
N GLY A 441 -9.27 -29.65 3.12
CA GLY A 441 -9.18 -30.18 4.48
C GLY A 441 -7.82 -29.88 5.12
N ARG A 442 -6.72 -30.11 4.38
CA ARG A 442 -5.36 -29.79 4.84
C ARG A 442 -5.18 -28.30 5.13
N LEU A 443 -5.74 -27.42 4.30
CA LEU A 443 -5.69 -25.97 4.50
C LEU A 443 -6.36 -25.55 5.82
N TRP A 444 -7.55 -26.09 6.07
CA TRP A 444 -8.30 -25.86 7.30
C TRP A 444 -7.57 -26.42 8.52
N ILE A 445 -7.06 -27.67 8.47
CA ILE A 445 -6.27 -28.26 9.56
C ILE A 445 -5.06 -27.38 9.91
N LYS A 446 -4.33 -26.90 8.89
CA LYS A 446 -3.17 -26.01 9.09
C LYS A 446 -3.54 -24.67 9.69
N THR A 447 -4.69 -24.12 9.31
CA THR A 447 -5.25 -22.91 9.93
C THR A 447 -5.52 -23.15 11.41
N GLY A 448 -6.08 -24.32 11.75
CA GLY A 448 -6.26 -24.77 13.14
C GLY A 448 -4.97 -25.01 13.91
N ARG A 449 -3.81 -25.11 13.26
CA ARG A 449 -2.49 -25.31 13.87
C ARG A 449 -1.62 -24.04 13.93
N ASP A 450 -2.16 -22.88 13.55
CA ASP A 450 -1.41 -21.61 13.45
C ASP A 450 -0.26 -21.66 12.44
N GLU A 451 -0.38 -22.50 11.40
CA GLU A 451 0.59 -22.58 10.31
C GLU A 451 0.23 -21.66 9.12
N MET A 452 -0.78 -20.79 9.28
CA MET A 452 -1.39 -19.98 8.22
C MET A 452 -1.27 -18.47 8.50
N ASP A 453 -0.09 -17.90 8.25
CA ASP A 453 0.18 -16.46 8.48
C ASP A 453 -0.02 -15.59 7.23
N ASP A 454 -0.19 -16.21 6.07
CA ASP A 454 -0.21 -15.56 4.76
C ASP A 454 -1.61 -15.61 4.12
N ASP A 455 -1.82 -14.78 3.09
CA ASP A 455 -3.00 -14.86 2.23
C ASP A 455 -3.13 -16.29 1.65
N PRO A 456 -4.27 -16.99 1.78
CA PRO A 456 -4.36 -18.43 1.44
C PRO A 456 -4.01 -18.75 -0.01
N VAL A 457 -4.26 -17.82 -0.94
CA VAL A 457 -3.87 -17.98 -2.34
C VAL A 457 -2.35 -17.93 -2.49
N LEU A 458 -1.68 -17.01 -1.80
CA LEU A 458 -0.22 -16.93 -1.79
C LEU A 458 0.41 -18.11 -1.03
N TYR A 459 -0.22 -18.55 0.06
CA TYR A 459 0.18 -19.76 0.78
C TYR A 459 0.16 -20.97 -0.16
N ALA A 460 -0.91 -21.15 -0.94
CA ALA A 460 -1.03 -22.25 -1.90
C ALA A 460 0.12 -22.27 -2.94
N LEU A 461 0.59 -21.09 -3.35
CA LEU A 461 1.70 -20.95 -4.30
C LEU A 461 3.08 -21.18 -3.68
N LYS A 462 3.26 -20.91 -2.38
CA LYS A 462 4.56 -21.09 -1.71
C LYS A 462 4.72 -22.50 -1.14
N ASP A 463 3.67 -23.02 -0.50
CA ASP A 463 3.70 -24.29 0.20
C ASP A 463 3.91 -25.46 -0.77
N ARG A 464 4.89 -26.32 -0.45
CA ARG A 464 5.25 -27.46 -1.31
C ARG A 464 4.09 -28.45 -1.43
N GLY A 465 3.41 -28.75 -0.32
CA GLY A 465 2.29 -29.70 -0.33
C GLY A 465 1.11 -29.18 -1.15
N SER A 466 0.73 -27.92 -0.98
CA SER A 466 -0.32 -27.30 -1.80
C SER A 466 0.01 -27.31 -3.29
N ARG A 467 1.25 -26.94 -3.67
CA ARG A 467 1.67 -26.97 -5.07
C ARG A 467 1.60 -28.36 -5.69
N LEU A 468 2.07 -29.38 -4.98
CA LEU A 468 2.02 -30.77 -5.47
C LEU A 468 0.58 -31.22 -5.73
N VAL A 469 -0.35 -30.92 -4.83
CA VAL A 469 -1.76 -31.30 -4.99
C VAL A 469 -2.41 -30.53 -6.15
N VAL A 470 -2.18 -29.21 -6.26
CA VAL A 470 -2.73 -28.41 -7.36
C VAL A 470 -2.17 -28.86 -8.72
N ILE A 471 -0.87 -29.18 -8.80
CA ILE A 471 -0.26 -29.74 -10.01
C ILE A 471 -0.88 -31.10 -10.33
N ALA A 472 -1.04 -31.99 -9.34
CA ALA A 472 -1.66 -33.29 -9.53
C ALA A 472 -3.11 -33.16 -10.04
N MET A 473 -3.90 -32.20 -9.53
CA MET A 473 -5.23 -31.90 -10.06
C MET A 473 -5.17 -31.45 -11.53
N GLY A 474 -4.23 -30.57 -11.89
CA GLY A 474 -4.03 -30.14 -13.28
C GLY A 474 -3.65 -31.28 -14.22
N VAL A 475 -2.78 -32.19 -13.77
CA VAL A 475 -2.39 -33.41 -14.52
C VAL A 475 -3.60 -34.32 -14.71
N VAL A 476 -4.38 -34.57 -13.66
CA VAL A 476 -5.61 -35.38 -13.75
C VAL A 476 -6.60 -34.77 -14.74
N MET A 477 -6.82 -33.45 -14.70
CA MET A 477 -7.69 -32.76 -15.65
C MET A 477 -7.18 -32.84 -17.09
N GLY A 478 -5.87 -32.69 -17.30
CA GLY A 478 -5.25 -32.86 -18.62
C GLY A 478 -5.39 -34.29 -19.13
N CYS A 479 -5.16 -35.29 -18.27
CA CYS A 479 -5.35 -36.70 -18.64
C CYS A 479 -6.82 -37.00 -18.99
N ALA A 480 -7.77 -36.47 -18.22
CA ALA A 480 -9.20 -36.65 -18.46
C ALA A 480 -9.61 -36.03 -19.81
N TYR A 481 -8.93 -34.96 -20.22
CA TYR A 481 -9.23 -34.26 -21.46
C TYR A 481 -8.67 -35.00 -22.68
N PHE A 482 -7.41 -35.43 -22.63
CA PHE A 482 -6.70 -35.98 -23.80
C PHE A 482 -6.77 -37.50 -23.98
N PHE A 483 -6.95 -38.28 -22.90
CA PHE A 483 -6.92 -39.73 -22.98
C PHE A 483 -8.31 -40.34 -22.81
N ASP A 484 -8.68 -41.21 -23.76
CA ASP A 484 -9.81 -42.10 -23.63
C ASP A 484 -9.34 -43.41 -22.97
N LEU A 485 -9.61 -43.55 -21.68
CA LEU A 485 -9.23 -44.74 -20.92
C LEU A 485 -10.04 -45.98 -21.34
N ALA A 486 -11.22 -45.81 -21.93
CA ALA A 486 -12.02 -46.92 -22.44
C ALA A 486 -11.49 -47.47 -23.78
N ALA A 487 -10.60 -46.73 -24.46
CA ALA A 487 -9.90 -47.20 -25.65
C ALA A 487 -8.54 -47.85 -25.33
N ILE A 488 -8.05 -47.74 -24.09
CA ILE A 488 -6.74 -48.23 -23.63
C ILE A 488 -6.83 -49.58 -22.91
N PHE A 489 -7.98 -49.88 -22.30
CA PHE A 489 -8.33 -51.15 -21.65
C PHE A 489 -9.48 -51.83 -22.38
#